data_AF-A0A2D4KRN6-F1
#
_entry.id   AF-A0A2D4KRN6-F1
#
_cell.length_a   1.000
_cell.length_b   1.000
_cell.length_c   1.000
_cell.angle_alpha   90.00
_cell.angle_beta   90.00
_cell.angle_gamma   90.00
#
_symmetry.space_group_name_H-M   'P 1'
#
loop_
_entity.id
_entity.type
_entity.pdbx_description
1 polymer ?
#
loop_
_entity_poly.entity_id
_entity_poly.type
_entity_poly.pdbx_seq_one_letter_code
_entity_poly.pdbx_strand_id
1 'polypeptide(L)'
;CRKELGVLPKVYFFLSRQLAGQAFILKKFVTERYSHELATMVHLSVTPEVSLADLPVKIYASGLVPSQLVTLYATLTDERGVKFAARAFYRANQNGEVDVAQASA
;
A
#
# COMPACT_ATOMS: atom_id res chain seq x y z
N CYS A 1 20.64 -16.94 -17.93
CA CYS A 1 21.32 -15.65 -17.68
C CYS A 1 20.25 -14.61 -17.35
N ARG A 2 20.38 -13.97 -16.17
CA ARG A 2 19.57 -12.85 -15.61
C ARG A 2 19.20 -11.80 -16.68
N LYS A 3 18.06 -11.07 -16.63
CA LYS A 3 17.52 -10.30 -15.51
C LYS A 3 16.00 -10.09 -15.62
N GLU A 4 15.32 -10.30 -14.51
CA GLU A 4 14.02 -9.70 -14.19
C GLU A 4 14.14 -8.18 -14.04
N LEU A 5 13.05 -7.46 -14.30
CA LEU A 5 12.71 -6.17 -13.68
C LEU A 5 11.20 -5.95 -13.88
N GLY A 6 10.41 -6.58 -13.00
CA GLY A 6 8.99 -6.31 -12.87
C GLY A 6 8.78 -4.87 -12.39
N VAL A 7 7.98 -4.11 -13.13
CA VAL A 7 7.55 -2.77 -12.76
C VAL A 7 6.51 -2.90 -11.64
N LEU A 8 6.92 -2.60 -10.42
CA LEU A 8 6.03 -2.52 -9.26
C LEU A 8 5.04 -1.35 -9.43
N PRO A 9 3.74 -1.52 -9.12
CA PRO A 9 2.80 -0.41 -9.14
C PRO A 9 3.07 0.54 -7.97
N LYS A 10 3.28 1.82 -8.29
CA LYS A 10 3.33 2.90 -7.30
C LYS A 10 1.89 3.25 -6.93
N VAL A 11 1.46 2.85 -5.75
CA VAL A 11 0.19 3.30 -5.16
C VAL A 11 0.44 4.67 -4.54
N TYR A 12 -0.22 5.71 -5.07
CA TYR A 12 -0.20 7.06 -4.50
C TYR A 12 -1.53 7.26 -3.77
N PHE A 13 -1.48 7.56 -2.48
CA PHE A 13 -2.63 8.07 -1.73
C PHE A 13 -2.48 9.59 -1.60
N PHE A 14 -3.42 10.33 -2.18
CA PHE A 14 -3.58 11.78 -1.96
C PHE A 14 -4.81 11.97 -1.05
N LEU A 15 -4.60 12.51 0.15
CA LEU A 15 -5.66 13.16 0.91
C LEU A 15 -5.50 14.66 0.70
N SER A 16 -6.34 15.24 -0.15
CA SER A 16 -6.49 16.70 -0.22
C SER A 16 -7.97 17.06 -0.16
N ARG A 17 -8.29 17.99 0.75
CA ARG A 17 -9.62 18.54 1.02
C ARG A 17 -10.28 19.12 -0.24
N GLN A 18 -11.58 18.84 -0.30
CA GLN A 18 -12.66 19.40 -1.12
C GLN A 18 -12.47 20.87 -1.58
N LEU A 19 -12.81 21.15 -2.84
CA LEU A 19 -13.66 22.29 -3.23
C LEU A 19 -14.13 22.18 -4.70
N ALA A 20 -15.37 22.61 -4.91
CA ALA A 20 -16.04 22.94 -6.17
C ALA A 20 -16.45 21.78 -7.10
N GLY A 21 -17.77 21.65 -7.26
CA GLY A 21 -18.39 20.62 -8.06
C GLY A 21 -18.09 20.73 -9.56
N GLN A 22 -18.03 19.56 -10.19
CA GLN A 22 -18.56 19.24 -11.50
C GLN A 22 -18.47 17.72 -11.66
N ALA A 23 -19.53 17.11 -12.17
CA ALA A 23 -19.63 15.67 -12.37
C ALA A 23 -18.47 15.17 -13.23
N PHE A 24 -17.65 14.26 -12.68
CA PHE A 24 -16.64 13.57 -13.45
C PHE A 24 -17.19 12.20 -13.85
N ILE A 25 -17.54 12.06 -15.13
CA ILE A 25 -17.88 10.78 -15.75
C ILE A 25 -16.67 9.86 -15.61
N LEU A 26 -16.75 8.87 -14.73
CA LEU A 26 -15.80 7.76 -14.70
C LEU A 26 -15.98 6.94 -15.98
N LYS A 27 -15.18 7.25 -17.02
CA LYS A 27 -14.97 6.32 -18.11
C LYS A 27 -14.22 5.11 -17.57
N LYS A 28 -14.98 4.05 -17.27
CA LYS A 28 -14.49 2.69 -17.08
C LYS A 28 -13.62 2.32 -18.29
N PHE A 29 -12.31 2.25 -18.10
CA PHE A 29 -11.44 1.40 -18.90
C PHE A 29 -11.27 0.10 -18.09
N VAL A 30 -12.15 -0.86 -18.34
CA VAL A 30 -12.00 -2.22 -17.82
C VAL A 30 -11.12 -2.96 -18.81
N THR A 31 -9.87 -3.18 -18.41
CA THR A 31 -8.95 -4.06 -19.13
C THR A 31 -9.49 -5.48 -19.07
N GLU A 32 -10.08 -5.92 -20.17
CA GLU A 32 -10.46 -7.31 -20.41
C GLU A 32 -9.21 -8.19 -20.39
N ARG A 33 -8.95 -8.89 -19.28
CA ARG A 33 -8.47 -10.29 -19.16
C ARG A 33 -8.45 -10.65 -17.66
N TYR A 34 -9.64 -10.68 -17.06
CA TYR A 34 -9.88 -11.42 -15.82
C TYR A 34 -9.81 -12.91 -16.14
N SER A 35 -8.60 -13.46 -16.27
CA SER A 35 -8.41 -14.90 -16.13
C SER A 35 -8.61 -15.22 -14.66
N HIS A 36 -9.61 -16.05 -14.37
CA HIS A 36 -10.01 -16.52 -13.05
C HIS A 36 -8.83 -17.16 -12.28
N GLU A 37 -8.04 -16.34 -11.62
CA GLU A 37 -7.19 -16.74 -10.51
C GLU A 37 -7.47 -15.69 -9.44
N LEU A 38 -8.15 -16.09 -8.37
CA LEU A 38 -8.77 -15.23 -7.37
C LEU A 38 -7.84 -14.07 -6.98
N ALA A 39 -8.11 -12.87 -7.50
CA ALA A 39 -7.34 -11.69 -7.15
C ALA A 39 -7.53 -11.46 -5.64
N THR A 40 -6.55 -11.86 -4.85
CA THR A 40 -6.56 -11.66 -3.41
C THR A 40 -6.56 -10.16 -3.18
N MET A 41 -7.69 -9.63 -2.70
CA MET A 41 -7.78 -8.23 -2.33
C MET A 41 -6.87 -8.01 -1.11
N VAL A 42 -5.76 -7.31 -1.34
CA VAL A 42 -4.86 -6.91 -0.27
C VAL A 42 -5.52 -5.81 0.54
N HIS A 43 -5.62 -6.01 1.85
CA HIS A 43 -6.10 -5.02 2.79
C HIS A 43 -4.91 -4.45 3.57
N LEU A 44 -4.86 -3.12 3.72
CA LEU A 44 -3.87 -2.41 4.52
C LEU A 44 -4.61 -1.55 5.53
N SER A 45 -4.29 -1.73 6.81
CA SER A 45 -4.89 -0.97 7.90
C SER A 45 -3.82 -0.30 8.77
N VAL A 46 -4.18 0.87 9.28
CA VAL A 46 -3.38 1.63 10.25
C VAL A 46 -4.27 1.96 11.43
N THR A 47 -3.81 1.75 12.66
CA THR A 47 -4.59 2.02 13.87
C THR A 47 -3.73 2.70 14.92
N PRO A 48 -4.17 3.84 15.49
CA PRO A 48 -5.38 4.58 15.15
C PRO A 48 -5.32 5.24 13.75
N GLU A 49 -6.47 5.62 13.20
CA GLU A 49 -6.56 6.32 11.90
C GLU A 49 -5.89 7.70 11.96
N VAL A 50 -5.94 8.34 13.12
CA VAL A 50 -5.29 9.62 13.41
C VAL A 50 -4.45 9.46 14.67
N SER A 51 -3.20 9.90 14.60
CA SER A 51 -2.24 9.87 15.71
C SER A 51 -1.39 11.13 15.69
N LEU A 52 -0.81 11.46 16.85
CA LEU A 52 0.28 12.42 16.91
C LEU A 52 1.56 11.78 16.35
N ALA A 53 2.49 12.61 15.85
CA ALA A 53 3.70 12.14 15.20
C ALA A 53 4.63 11.34 16.14
N ASP A 54 4.56 11.61 17.43
CA ASP A 54 5.34 10.98 18.51
C ASP A 54 4.63 9.76 19.13
N LEU A 55 3.38 9.49 18.75
CA LEU A 55 2.61 8.35 19.25
C LEU A 55 2.68 7.17 18.28
N PRO A 56 2.86 5.93 18.79
CA PRO A 56 2.99 4.76 17.94
C PRO A 56 1.68 4.45 17.20
N VAL A 57 1.82 3.95 15.98
CA VAL A 57 0.71 3.42 15.17
C VAL A 57 0.98 1.95 14.84
N LYS A 58 -0.08 1.15 14.76
CA LYS A 58 -0.02 -0.23 14.29
C LYS A 58 -0.30 -0.25 12.80
N ILE A 59 0.56 -0.91 12.03
CA ILE A 59 0.42 -1.09 10.59
C ILE A 59 0.29 -2.58 10.32
N TYR A 60 -0.80 -2.96 9.64
CA TYR A 60 -1.12 -4.34 9.36
C TYR A 60 -1.60 -4.52 7.92
N ALA A 61 -1.13 -5.57 7.26
CA ALA A 61 -1.57 -5.98 5.93
C ALA A 61 -2.09 -7.41 5.93
N SER A 62 -3.14 -7.70 5.17
CA SER A 62 -3.70 -9.04 4.98
C SER A 62 -4.18 -9.27 3.55
N GLY A 63 -4.58 -10.51 3.24
CA GLY A 63 -4.95 -10.89 1.88
C GLY A 63 -3.73 -11.03 0.95
N LEU A 64 -2.54 -11.25 1.53
CA LEU A 64 -1.34 -11.61 0.78
C LEU A 64 -1.30 -13.12 0.55
N VAL A 65 -0.48 -13.56 -0.40
CA VAL A 65 -0.18 -14.99 -0.52
C VAL A 65 0.69 -15.41 0.68
N PRO A 66 0.43 -16.57 1.32
CA PRO A 66 1.27 -17.06 2.40
C PRO A 66 2.76 -17.08 2.02
N SER A 67 3.63 -16.67 2.94
CA SER A 67 5.09 -16.56 2.72
C SER A 67 5.53 -15.60 1.61
N GLN A 68 4.63 -14.78 1.05
CA GLN A 68 4.95 -13.78 0.03
C GLN A 68 5.91 -12.72 0.58
N LEU A 69 6.97 -12.42 -0.18
CA LEU A 69 7.82 -11.26 0.09
C LEU A 69 7.13 -10.00 -0.41
N VAL A 70 6.99 -9.02 0.47
CA VAL A 70 6.36 -7.73 0.18
C VAL A 70 7.28 -6.59 0.59
N THR A 71 7.06 -5.43 -0.01
CA THR A 71 7.76 -4.18 0.35
C THR A 71 6.73 -3.20 0.86
N LEU A 72 6.89 -2.71 2.09
CA LEU A 72 6.17 -1.55 2.57
C LEU A 72 6.97 -0.29 2.23
N TYR A 73 6.30 0.67 1.62
CA TYR A 73 6.89 1.92 1.16
C TYR A 73 6.08 3.09 1.70
N ALA A 74 6.75 3.98 2.44
CA ALA A 74 6.14 5.16 3.04
C ALA A 74 6.76 6.42 2.43
N THR A 75 5.94 7.44 2.21
CA THR A 75 6.40 8.76 1.77
C THR A 75 5.68 9.85 2.53
N LEU A 76 6.41 10.91 2.85
CA LEU A 76 5.89 12.12 3.47
C LEU A 76 6.34 13.31 2.62
N THR A 77 5.43 14.24 2.35
CA THR A 77 5.78 15.53 1.76
C THR A 77 5.50 16.61 2.80
N ASP A 78 6.50 17.42 3.12
CA ASP A 78 6.35 18.50 4.09
C ASP A 78 5.67 19.74 3.49
N GLU A 79 5.42 20.75 4.32
CA GLU A 79 4.80 22.01 3.91
C GLU A 79 5.62 22.83 2.90
N ARG A 80 6.92 22.52 2.74
CA ARG A 80 7.83 23.17 1.79
C ARG A 80 7.93 22.39 0.48
N GLY A 81 7.22 21.27 0.36
CA GLY A 81 7.24 20.38 -0.80
C GLY A 81 8.42 19.41 -0.83
N VAL A 82 9.18 19.27 0.26
CA VAL A 82 10.28 18.31 0.36
C VAL A 82 9.72 16.92 0.62
N LYS A 83 10.20 15.93 -0.14
CA LYS A 83 9.77 14.55 -0.04
C LYS A 83 10.74 13.70 0.77
N PHE A 84 10.22 13.04 1.80
CA PHE A 84 10.86 12.00 2.58
C PHE A 84 10.29 10.64 2.19
N ALA A 85 11.12 9.59 2.21
CA ALA A 85 10.69 8.24 1.87
C ALA A 85 11.40 7.19 2.73
N ALA A 86 10.68 6.11 3.04
CA ALA A 86 11.20 4.95 3.73
C ALA A 86 10.71 3.65 3.07
N ARG A 87 11.50 2.58 3.19
CA ARG A 87 11.14 1.25 2.67
C ARG A 87 11.61 0.16 3.62
N ALA A 88 10.83 -0.90 3.73
CA ALA A 88 11.18 -2.10 4.46
C ALA A 88 10.59 -3.33 3.74
N PHE A 89 11.28 -4.47 3.85
CA PHE A 89 10.87 -5.72 3.26
C PHE A 89 10.29 -6.60 4.35
N TYR A 90 9.19 -7.28 4.06
CA TYR A 90 8.53 -8.20 4.98
C TYR A 90 8.18 -9.48 4.26
N ARG A 91 8.04 -10.56 5.03
CA ARG A 91 7.46 -11.81 4.55
C ARG A 91 6.10 -12.01 5.21
N ALA A 92 5.07 -12.23 4.42
CA ALA A 92 3.76 -12.60 4.94
C ALA A 92 3.86 -13.91 5.73
N ASN A 93 3.12 -13.99 6.84
CA ASN A 93 2.99 -15.22 7.60
C ASN A 93 2.21 -16.29 6.81
N GLN A 94 1.93 -17.44 7.44
CA GLN A 94 1.17 -18.52 6.80
C GLN A 94 -0.30 -18.17 6.52
N ASN A 95 -0.83 -17.14 7.18
CA ASN A 95 -2.18 -16.63 6.96
C ASN A 95 -2.23 -15.57 5.85
N GLY A 96 -1.09 -15.21 5.25
CA GLY A 96 -1.06 -14.13 4.26
C GLY A 96 -1.12 -12.73 4.87
N GLU A 97 -0.54 -12.56 6.06
CA GLU A 97 -0.61 -11.33 6.85
C GLU A 97 0.79 -10.80 7.21
N VAL A 98 0.90 -9.49 7.42
CA VAL A 98 2.09 -8.81 7.94
C VAL A 98 1.63 -7.82 9.00
N ASP A 99 2.04 -8.03 10.26
CA ASP A 99 2.02 -7.02 11.32
C ASP A 99 3.43 -6.43 11.44
N VAL A 100 3.59 -5.14 11.14
CA VAL A 100 4.91 -4.47 11.10
C VAL A 100 5.61 -4.47 12.46
N ALA A 101 4.87 -4.46 13.57
CA ALA A 101 5.47 -4.44 14.90
C ALA A 101 6.02 -5.82 15.31
N GLN A 102 5.47 -6.90 14.75
CA GLN A 102 5.81 -8.28 15.10
C GLN A 102 6.68 -8.98 14.06
N ALA A 103 6.60 -8.54 12.81
CA ALA A 103 7.37 -9.10 11.72
C ALA A 103 8.83 -8.63 11.82
N SER A 104 9.77 -9.57 11.82
CA SER A 104 11.18 -9.25 11.61
C SER A 104 11.39 -8.73 10.19
N ALA A 105 12.04 -7.57 10.07
CA ALA A 105 12.46 -6.96 8.81
C ALA A 105 13.73 -7.63 8.22
#